data_AF-A0A918S6L0-F1
#
_entry.id   AF-A0A918S6L0-F1
#
_cell.length_a   1.000
_cell.length_b   1.000
_cell.length_c   1.000
_cell.angle_alpha   90.00
_cell.angle_beta   90.00
_cell.angle_gamma   90.00
#
_symmetry.space_group_name_H-M   'P 1'
#
loop_
_entity.id
_entity.type
_entity.pdbx_description
1 polymer ?
#
loop_
_entity_poly.entity_id
_entity_poly.type
_entity_poly.pdbx_seq_one_letter_code
_entity_poly.pdbx_strand_id
1 'polypeptide(L)'
;MPALTGHTEMAREGIRHLGYPEYFGIMLTICKVLGAIVLIMPKLPKRLKEWTYAGFTFDFIFAAGIIYAVEGLHAATLFPLIVLFVLMISYCSFHKLEEMPKTMHYETQKM
;
A
#
# COMPACT_ATOMS: atom_id res chain seq x y z
N MET A 1 -8.52 8.29 -7.29
CA MET A 1 -7.35 8.71 -6.48
C MET A 1 -7.79 9.83 -5.55
N PRO A 2 -8.15 9.54 -4.29
CA PRO A 2 -8.83 10.52 -3.43
C PRO A 2 -8.02 11.79 -3.13
N ALA A 3 -6.68 11.76 -3.25
CA ALA A 3 -5.84 12.95 -3.11
C ALA A 3 -6.09 14.02 -4.20
N LEU A 4 -6.37 13.60 -5.44
CA LEU A 4 -6.66 14.50 -6.58
C LEU A 4 -8.16 14.64 -6.84
N THR A 5 -8.90 13.55 -6.62
CA THR A 5 -10.33 13.49 -6.95
C THR A 5 -11.23 13.58 -5.72
N GLY A 6 -10.69 13.70 -4.49
CA GLY A 6 -11.51 13.72 -3.27
C GLY A 6 -12.44 14.93 -3.16
N HIS A 7 -12.13 16.00 -3.89
CA HIS A 7 -13.00 17.17 -4.02
C HIS A 7 -14.21 16.90 -4.94
N THR A 8 -14.12 15.90 -5.82
CA THR A 8 -15.17 15.63 -6.80
C THR A 8 -16.34 14.89 -6.14
N GLU A 9 -17.54 15.18 -6.60
CA GLU A 9 -18.76 14.56 -6.08
C GLU A 9 -18.69 13.03 -6.20
N MET A 10 -18.21 12.50 -7.33
CA MET A 10 -18.03 11.05 -7.52
C MET A 10 -17.19 10.39 -6.40
N ALA A 11 -16.10 11.02 -5.95
CA ALA A 11 -15.27 10.42 -4.91
C ALA A 11 -15.94 10.47 -3.53
N ARG A 12 -16.69 11.55 -3.24
CA ARG A 12 -17.45 11.69 -2.00
C ARG A 12 -18.62 10.72 -1.95
N GLU A 13 -19.30 10.55 -3.09
CA GLU A 13 -20.39 9.57 -3.24
C GLU A 13 -19.89 8.13 -3.09
N GLY A 14 -18.74 7.78 -3.66
CA GLY A 14 -18.17 6.44 -3.48
C GLY A 14 -17.90 6.09 -2.00
N ILE A 15 -17.36 7.03 -1.22
CA ILE A 15 -17.11 6.81 0.22
C ILE A 15 -18.43 6.80 1.02
N ARG A 16 -19.39 7.67 0.67
CA ARG A 16 -20.73 7.68 1.28
C ARG A 16 -21.52 6.41 0.96
N HIS A 17 -21.39 5.86 -0.24
CA HIS A 17 -22.06 4.63 -0.66
C HIS A 17 -21.59 3.43 0.17
N LEU A 18 -20.33 3.42 0.58
CA LEU A 18 -19.76 2.44 1.49
C LEU A 18 -20.13 2.68 2.98
N GLY A 19 -20.91 3.72 3.28
CA GLY A 19 -21.32 4.07 4.65
C GLY A 19 -20.26 4.79 5.47
N TYR A 20 -19.16 5.25 4.85
CA TYR A 20 -18.09 5.94 5.56
C TYR A 20 -18.26 7.46 5.55
N PRO A 21 -17.81 8.14 6.63
CA PRO A 21 -17.80 9.59 6.67
C PRO A 21 -16.70 10.16 5.76
N GLU A 22 -16.90 11.37 5.24
CA GLU A 22 -16.03 11.95 4.21
C GLU A 22 -14.57 12.16 4.68
N TYR A 23 -14.35 12.44 5.97
CA TYR A 23 -13.00 12.60 6.54
C TYR A 23 -12.18 11.31 6.49
N PHE A 24 -12.84 10.14 6.40
CA PHE A 24 -12.16 8.84 6.33
C PHE A 24 -11.30 8.72 5.09
N GLY A 25 -11.80 9.19 3.93
CA GLY A 25 -11.04 9.21 2.69
C GLY A 25 -9.77 10.06 2.76
N ILE A 26 -9.85 11.20 3.46
CA ILE A 26 -8.71 12.10 3.67
C ILE A 26 -7.69 11.43 4.61
N MET A 27 -8.12 10.83 5.72
CA MET A 27 -7.24 10.09 6.62
C MET A 27 -6.50 8.96 5.89
N LEU A 28 -7.23 8.13 5.13
CA LEU A 28 -6.62 7.05 4.35
C LEU A 28 -5.60 7.58 3.34
N THR A 29 -5.89 8.72 2.71
CA THR A 29 -4.96 9.33 1.76
C THR A 29 -3.66 9.75 2.44
N ILE A 30 -3.74 10.42 3.59
CA ILE A 30 -2.56 10.84 4.36
C ILE A 30 -1.73 9.61 4.77
N CYS A 31 -2.38 8.56 5.30
CA CYS A 31 -1.71 7.33 5.68
C CYS A 31 -0.99 6.67 4.49
N LYS A 32 -1.63 6.62 3.31
CA LYS A 32 -1.04 6.05 2.09
C LYS A 32 0.17 6.83 1.62
N VAL A 33 0.13 8.16 1.67
CA VAL A 33 1.28 9.01 1.31
C VAL A 33 2.45 8.78 2.26
N LEU A 34 2.19 8.77 3.58
CA LEU A 34 3.23 8.50 4.58
C LEU A 34 3.84 7.11 4.40
N GLY A 35 3.03 6.09 4.20
CA GLY A 35 3.50 4.72 3.94
C GLY A 35 4.32 4.62 2.65
N ALA A 36 3.89 5.29 1.57
CA ALA A 36 4.63 5.31 0.31
C ALA A 36 6.01 5.96 0.47
N ILE A 37 6.11 7.06 1.22
CA ILE A 37 7.39 7.70 1.56
C ILE A 37 8.30 6.73 2.30
N VAL A 38 7.77 5.96 3.26
CA VAL A 38 8.54 4.96 4.02
C VAL A 38 9.06 3.84 3.12
N LEU A 39 8.25 3.35 2.17
CA LEU A 39 8.66 2.31 1.24
C LEU A 39 9.77 2.76 0.30
N ILE A 40 9.69 3.99 -0.22
CA ILE A 40 10.65 4.53 -1.19
C ILE A 40 11.98 4.86 -0.52
N MET A 41 11.98 5.34 0.73
CA MET A 41 13.22 5.77 1.38
C MET A 41 14.15 4.58 1.69
N PRO A 42 15.38 4.54 1.15
CA PRO A 42 16.30 3.42 1.36
C PRO A 42 16.92 3.41 2.77
N LYS A 43 17.03 4.57 3.42
CA LYS A 43 17.76 4.76 4.70
C LYS A 43 16.93 4.51 5.97
N LEU A 44 15.68 4.10 5.85
CA LEU A 44 14.81 3.88 7.01
C LEU A 44 15.06 2.52 7.69
N PRO A 45 14.81 2.41 9.01
CA PRO A 45 14.98 1.17 9.74
C PRO A 45 14.05 0.08 9.19
N LYS A 46 14.59 -1.15 9.08
CA LYS A 46 13.89 -2.32 8.50
C LYS A 46 12.52 -2.57 9.13
N ARG A 47 12.45 -2.49 10.46
CA ARG A 47 11.20 -2.67 11.22
C ARG A 47 10.10 -1.72 10.74
N LEU A 48 10.43 -0.45 10.49
CA LEU A 48 9.44 0.53 10.04
C LEU A 48 8.88 0.19 8.64
N LYS A 49 9.73 -0.38 7.77
CA LYS A 49 9.30 -0.90 6.47
C LYS A 49 8.37 -2.11 6.64
N GLU A 50 8.71 -3.06 7.51
CA GLU A 50 7.84 -4.21 7.83
C GLU A 50 6.46 -3.75 8.32
N TRP A 51 6.41 -2.79 9.25
CA TRP A 51 5.16 -2.21 9.74
C TRP A 51 4.35 -1.54 8.62
N THR A 52 5.04 -0.89 7.68
CA THR A 52 4.39 -0.25 6.53
C THR A 52 3.81 -1.28 5.57
N TYR A 53 4.54 -2.36 5.27
CA TYR A 53 4.02 -3.50 4.49
C TYR A 53 2.80 -4.13 5.18
N ALA A 54 2.83 -4.32 6.50
CA ALA A 54 1.69 -4.83 7.26
C ALA A 54 0.48 -3.88 7.19
N GLY A 55 0.71 -2.57 7.38
CA GLY A 55 -0.35 -1.56 7.30
C GLY A 55 -1.05 -1.53 5.94
N PHE A 56 -0.29 -1.53 4.84
CA PHE A 56 -0.88 -1.60 3.49
C PHE A 56 -1.58 -2.94 3.22
N THR A 57 -1.06 -4.04 3.75
CA THR A 57 -1.71 -5.35 3.64
C THR A 57 -3.10 -5.33 4.25
N PHE A 58 -3.23 -4.81 5.48
CA PHE A 58 -4.53 -4.67 6.13
C PHE A 58 -5.46 -3.71 5.39
N ASP A 59 -4.96 -2.55 4.91
CA ASP A 59 -5.75 -1.59 4.12
C ASP A 59 -6.39 -2.27 2.90
N PHE A 60 -5.63 -3.05 2.13
CA PHE A 60 -6.15 -3.71 0.92
C PHE A 60 -7.09 -4.87 1.24
N ILE A 61 -6.83 -5.64 2.30
CA ILE A 61 -7.73 -6.72 2.74
C ILE A 61 -9.08 -6.13 3.17
N PHE A 62 -9.08 -5.09 4.01
CA PHE A 62 -10.31 -4.45 4.44
C PHE A 62 -11.05 -3.79 3.27
N ALA A 63 -10.33 -3.09 2.38
CA ALA A 63 -10.94 -2.50 1.19
C ALA A 63 -11.66 -3.56 0.33
N ALA A 64 -11.02 -4.70 0.06
CA ALA A 64 -11.66 -5.80 -0.68
C ALA A 64 -12.86 -6.38 0.10
N GLY A 65 -12.72 -6.61 1.41
CA GLY A 65 -13.77 -7.18 2.25
C GLY A 65 -15.01 -6.31 2.35
N ILE A 66 -14.85 -4.99 2.50
CA ILE A 66 -15.96 -4.04 2.60
C ILE A 66 -16.67 -3.90 1.25
N ILE A 67 -15.94 -3.75 0.14
CA ILE A 67 -16.54 -3.67 -1.20
C ILE A 67 -17.30 -4.97 -1.50
N TYR A 68 -16.73 -6.14 -1.15
CA TYR A 68 -17.42 -7.41 -1.30
C TYR A 68 -18.70 -7.49 -0.47
N ALA A 69 -18.68 -6.99 0.78
CA ALA A 69 -19.84 -7.01 1.65
C ALA A 69 -20.98 -6.08 1.17
N VAL A 70 -20.64 -4.95 0.54
CA VAL A 70 -21.62 -3.95 0.07
C VAL A 70 -22.13 -4.26 -1.34
N GLU A 71 -21.22 -4.59 -2.27
CA GLU A 71 -21.51 -4.69 -3.71
C GLU A 71 -21.42 -6.13 -4.26
N GLY A 72 -20.88 -7.08 -3.48
CA GLY A 72 -20.62 -8.45 -3.92
C GLY A 72 -19.35 -8.59 -4.77
N LEU A 73 -19.32 -9.61 -5.63
CA LEU A 73 -18.17 -9.85 -6.51
C LEU A 73 -18.25 -8.94 -7.74
N HIS A 74 -17.45 -7.87 -7.76
CA HIS A 74 -17.34 -6.95 -8.88
C HIS A 74 -15.88 -6.61 -9.20
N ALA A 75 -15.64 -5.95 -10.34
CA ALA A 75 -14.30 -5.48 -10.73
C ALA A 75 -13.64 -4.59 -9.66
N ALA A 76 -14.44 -3.79 -8.94
CA ALA A 76 -13.97 -2.95 -7.83
C ALA A 76 -13.41 -3.77 -6.65
N THR A 77 -13.96 -4.96 -6.39
CA THR A 77 -13.50 -5.90 -5.34
C THR A 77 -12.14 -6.53 -5.70
N LEU A 78 -11.90 -6.77 -7.00
CA LEU A 78 -10.65 -7.37 -7.48
C LEU A 78 -9.48 -6.37 -7.48
N PHE A 79 -9.75 -5.08 -7.63
CA PHE A 79 -8.70 -4.07 -7.73
C PHE A 79 -7.78 -4.03 -6.49
N PRO A 80 -8.28 -3.96 -5.23
CA PRO A 80 -7.42 -4.02 -4.04
C PRO A 80 -6.63 -5.34 -3.93
N LEU A 81 -7.19 -6.47 -4.36
CA LEU A 81 -6.52 -7.77 -4.39
C LEU A 81 -5.33 -7.79 -5.36
N ILE A 82 -5.49 -7.21 -6.55
CA ILE A 82 -4.41 -7.09 -7.53
C ILE A 82 -3.28 -6.22 -6.97
N VAL A 83 -3.61 -5.09 -6.35
CA VAL A 83 -2.60 -4.20 -5.74
C VAL A 83 -1.91 -4.89 -4.56
N LEU A 84 -2.65 -5.65 -3.74
CA LEU A 84 -2.08 -6.46 -2.67
C LEU A 84 -1.08 -7.49 -3.22
N PHE A 85 -1.41 -8.15 -4.32
CA PHE A 85 -0.50 -9.11 -4.95
C PHE A 85 0.82 -8.44 -5.41
N VAL A 86 0.73 -7.25 -6.01
CA VAL A 86 1.90 -6.45 -6.37
C VAL A 86 2.72 -6.06 -5.12
N LEU A 87 2.06 -5.68 -4.02
CA LEU A 87 2.71 -5.36 -2.75
C LEU A 87 3.48 -6.58 -2.19
N MET A 88 2.89 -7.78 -2.28
CA MET A 88 3.55 -9.03 -1.86
C MET A 88 4.80 -9.34 -2.69
N ILE A 89 4.75 -9.13 -4.01
CA ILE A 89 5.94 -9.27 -4.87
C ILE A 89 7.03 -8.27 -4.47
N SER A 90 6.64 -7.02 -4.19
CA SER A 90 7.56 -5.99 -3.71
C SER A 90 8.22 -6.40 -2.39
N TYR A 91 7.45 -6.96 -1.45
CA TYR A 91 7.97 -7.45 -0.16
C TYR A 91 8.98 -8.59 -0.32
N CYS A 92 8.68 -9.58 -1.17
CA CYS A 92 9.61 -10.67 -1.49
C CYS A 92 10.90 -10.16 -2.14
N SER A 93 10.79 -9.17 -3.03
CA SER A 93 11.95 -8.55 -3.68
C SER A 93 12.81 -7.80 -2.66
N PHE A 94 12.19 -7.08 -1.72
CA PHE A 94 12.88 -6.39 -0.63
C PHE A 94 13.67 -7.35 0.27
N HIS A 95 13.08 -8.49 0.67
CA HIS A 95 13.78 -9.49 1.48
C HIS A 95 14.99 -10.08 0.73
N LYS A 96 14.85 -10.39 -0.56
CA LYS A 96 15.97 -10.87 -1.39
C LYS A 96 17.11 -9.86 -1.50
N LEU A 97 16.81 -8.56 -1.57
CA LEU A 97 17.82 -7.49 -1.60
C LEU A 97 18.59 -7.38 -0.28
N GLU A 98 17.95 -7.69 0.84
CA GLU A 98 18.60 -7.68 2.16
C GLU A 98 19.40 -8.95 2.45
N GLU A 99 19.02 -10.08 1.85
CA GLU A 99 19.72 -11.36 1.96
C GLU A 99 21.00 -11.41 1.13
N MET A 100 21.16 -10.53 0.12
CA MET A 100 22.42 -10.42 -0.60
C MET A 100 23.54 -10.02 0.37
N PRO A 101 24.55 -10.89 0.59
CA PRO A 101 25.67 -10.55 1.45
C PRO A 101 26.41 -9.35 0.86
N LYS A 102 26.90 -8.45 1.72
CA LYS A 102 27.77 -7.31 1.35
C LYS A 102 29.11 -7.72 0.69
N THR A 103 29.27 -8.97 0.24
CA THR A 103 30.50 -9.54 -0.33
C THR A 103 30.87 -8.92 -1.68
N MET A 104 29.91 -8.36 -2.43
CA MET A 104 30.21 -7.73 -3.72
C MET A 104 30.95 -6.38 -3.62
N HIS A 105 30.95 -5.72 -2.46
CA HIS A 105 31.69 -4.45 -2.31
C HIS A 105 33.19 -4.67 -2.02
N TYR A 106 33.60 -5.87 -1.61
CA TYR A 106 35.01 -6.17 -1.29
C TYR A 106 35.83 -6.54 -2.53
N GLU A 107 35.23 -7.21 -3.52
CA GLU A 107 35.93 -7.69 -4.72
C GLU A 107 36.22 -6.58 -5.73
N THR A 108 35.31 -5.61 -5.91
CA THR A 108 35.52 -4.47 -6.83
C THR A 108 36.54 -3.43 -6.32
N GLN A 109 36.81 -3.41 -5.01
CA GLN A 109 37.81 -2.50 -4.42
C GLN A 109 39.22 -3.11 -4.39
N LYS A 110 39.38 -4.38 -4.77
CA LYS A 110 40.66 -5.11 -4.70
C LYS A 110 41.27 -5.43 -6.08
N MET A 111 40.63 -5.00 -7.17
CA MET A 111 41.14 -5.10 -8.54
C MET A 111 41.60 -3.75 -9.07
#